data_AF-A0A068UFL6-F1
#
_entry.id   AF-A0A068UFL6-F1
#
_cell.length_a   1.000
_cell.length_b   1.000
_cell.length_c   1.000
_cell.angle_alpha   90.00
_cell.angle_beta   90.00
_cell.angle_gamma   90.00
#
_symmetry.space_group_name_H-M   'P 1'
#
loop_
_entity.id
_entity.type
_entity.pdbx_description
1 polymer ?
#
loop_
_entity_poly.entity_id
_entity_poly.type
_entity_poly.pdbx_seq_one_letter_code
_entity_poly.pdbx_strand_id
1 'polypeptide(L)'
;MTQEAVRVRVRDSNNATEEGDQEFKNTNFLSILATEDRDFLLSATGSQVKISELEGKIVGIYFSANWYPPCKNFTPLLVNAFEEFKSQTPGFEVVFVSCDEDLDAFNNYRACMPWLAIPFSDLNTKKNLNSRFDVEGIPSLIILQPDNYKVDEAIHDGVELLYRYGKQAFPFTKERLQELQEREREKHENQTLMNLLTSQNRDFLLGHSTSKLVPVASLKGKTVGLYFSAQWCFPGVKFTSRLISIYQKIKEVLLENGGEDFEIVFVSTDHDELSFNLFFGTMPWLALPFNDPTIKNLTKHFDVQWIPSLVILGPDGKTVTKKGRNLVNLYQENAYPFTEARTALLEKQMDEEAKSLPKSKYHVGHRHELTLVSEGSGGGPYICCDCDEQGLGWAYQCMECGYEVHPKCTKSAERPPGSDRQRS
;
A
#
# COMPACT_ATOMS: atom_id res chain seq x y z
N MET A 1 33.66 20.57 65.94
CA MET A 1 32.88 21.83 65.81
C MET A 1 31.56 21.42 65.20
N THR A 2 30.63 20.93 66.05
CA THR A 2 29.48 21.69 66.58
C THR A 2 28.46 21.99 65.49
N GLN A 3 27.18 21.63 65.57
CA GLN A 3 26.40 20.94 66.58
C GLN A 3 25.07 20.55 65.93
N GLU A 4 24.54 19.39 66.34
CA GLU A 4 23.13 19.01 66.44
C GLU A 4 22.06 20.13 66.40
N ALA A 5 20.89 19.82 65.85
CA ALA A 5 19.73 19.55 66.71
C ALA A 5 18.49 19.05 65.93
N VAL A 6 18.09 17.83 66.31
CA VAL A 6 16.75 17.25 66.23
C VAL A 6 15.75 18.11 67.02
N ARG A 7 14.52 18.32 66.52
CA ARG A 7 13.30 18.15 67.32
C ARG A 7 11.99 18.24 66.53
N VAL A 8 11.30 17.10 66.54
CA VAL A 8 9.86 16.93 66.33
C VAL A 8 9.08 17.79 67.33
N ARG A 9 8.00 18.44 66.87
CA ARG A 9 6.84 18.78 67.70
C ARG A 9 5.55 18.48 66.93
N VAL A 10 4.84 17.46 67.38
CA VAL A 10 3.41 17.26 67.12
C VAL A 10 2.64 18.24 68.01
N ARG A 11 1.61 18.88 67.45
CA ARG A 11 0.48 19.43 68.21
C ARG A 11 -0.78 19.34 67.35
N ASP A 12 -1.81 18.78 67.98
CA ASP A 12 -3.12 18.47 67.42
C ASP A 12 -4.01 19.69 67.16
N SER A 13 -4.97 19.43 66.24
CA SER A 13 -6.39 19.80 66.21
C SER A 13 -6.89 21.21 65.83
N ASN A 14 -7.75 21.17 64.79
CA ASN A 14 -9.03 21.87 64.55
C ASN A 14 -9.14 22.88 63.37
N ASN A 15 -10.04 22.50 62.44
CA ASN A 15 -10.96 23.27 61.59
C ASN A 15 -10.55 24.67 61.09
N ALA A 16 -10.54 24.84 59.76
CA ALA A 16 -11.64 25.48 59.01
C ALA A 16 -11.30 25.57 57.52
N THR A 17 -12.31 25.24 56.70
CA THR A 17 -12.60 25.66 55.33
C THR A 17 -11.61 26.58 54.62
N GLU A 18 -11.15 26.16 53.46
CA GLU A 18 -11.00 27.04 52.29
C GLU A 18 -11.10 26.18 51.03
N GLU A 19 -12.25 26.31 50.36
CA GLU A 19 -12.45 25.91 48.97
C GLU A 19 -11.40 26.64 48.12
N GLY A 20 -10.64 25.89 47.34
CA GLY A 20 -9.64 26.42 46.43
C GLY A 20 -9.60 25.55 45.19
N ASP A 21 -10.17 26.09 44.12
CA ASP A 21 -10.21 25.56 42.77
C ASP A 21 -8.97 24.77 42.36
N GLN A 22 -9.13 23.45 42.18
CA GLN A 22 -8.29 22.69 41.27
C GLN A 22 -9.03 22.52 39.95
N GLU A 23 -8.88 23.54 39.10
CA GLU A 23 -9.21 23.49 37.69
C GLU A 23 -8.28 22.47 37.01
N PHE A 24 -8.70 21.20 36.98
CA PHE A 24 -8.13 20.20 36.10
C PHE A 24 -8.37 20.66 34.66
N LYS A 25 -7.33 21.21 34.02
CA LYS A 25 -7.28 21.34 32.56
C LYS A 25 -7.25 19.93 31.94
N ASN A 26 -8.44 19.33 31.83
CA ASN A 26 -8.69 18.13 31.06
C ASN A 26 -8.47 18.45 29.57
N THR A 27 -7.35 18.02 29.02
CA THR A 27 -7.07 18.08 27.58
C THR A 27 -7.89 17.01 26.86
N ASN A 28 -9.21 17.20 26.80
CA ASN A 28 -10.07 16.40 25.94
C ASN A 28 -9.72 16.70 24.48
N PHE A 29 -9.55 15.68 23.63
CA PHE A 29 -9.32 15.88 22.19
C PHE A 29 -10.47 16.66 21.52
N LEU A 30 -11.65 16.71 22.13
CA LEU A 30 -12.72 17.58 21.67
C LEU A 30 -12.31 19.07 21.65
N SER A 31 -11.41 19.49 22.54
CA SER A 31 -10.91 20.88 22.59
C SER A 31 -10.11 21.29 21.36
N ILE A 32 -9.42 20.34 20.70
CA ILE A 32 -8.66 20.66 19.47
C ILE A 32 -9.56 20.80 18.24
N LEU A 33 -10.82 20.35 18.34
CA LEU A 33 -11.83 20.50 17.29
C LEU A 33 -12.71 21.73 17.48
N ALA A 34 -12.62 22.41 18.62
CA ALA A 34 -13.43 23.58 18.97
C ALA A 34 -12.58 24.87 18.95
N THR A 35 -13.27 26.01 18.90
CA THR A 35 -12.67 27.33 19.14
C THR A 35 -13.53 28.08 20.16
N GLU A 36 -13.06 29.22 20.68
CA GLU A 36 -13.87 30.06 21.59
C GLU A 36 -15.25 30.41 21.01
N ASP A 37 -15.33 30.57 19.69
CA ASP A 37 -16.56 30.96 18.98
C ASP A 37 -17.26 29.80 18.24
N ARG A 38 -16.75 28.55 18.31
CA ARG A 38 -17.30 27.40 17.58
C ARG A 38 -17.24 26.09 18.37
N ASP A 39 -18.41 25.50 18.60
CA ASP A 39 -18.59 24.20 19.26
C ASP A 39 -19.24 23.13 18.36
N PHE A 40 -19.33 23.37 17.04
CA PHE A 40 -20.01 22.49 16.09
C PHE A 40 -19.14 22.06 14.90
N LEU A 41 -19.44 20.89 14.33
CA LEU A 41 -18.94 20.37 13.05
C LEU A 41 -20.07 20.35 12.01
N LEU A 42 -19.73 20.17 10.73
CA LEU A 42 -20.71 20.05 9.65
C LEU A 42 -20.91 18.59 9.27
N SER A 43 -22.16 18.13 9.19
CA SER A 43 -22.50 16.84 8.60
C SER A 43 -22.33 16.83 7.07
N ALA A 44 -22.57 15.68 6.43
CA ALA A 44 -22.65 15.54 4.97
C ALA A 44 -23.69 16.49 4.33
N THR A 45 -24.80 16.77 5.02
CA THR A 45 -25.84 17.69 4.55
C THR A 45 -25.55 19.16 4.86
N GLY A 46 -24.48 19.45 5.60
CA GLY A 46 -24.13 20.79 6.07
C GLY A 46 -24.85 21.19 7.37
N SER A 47 -25.57 20.27 8.00
CA SER A 47 -26.17 20.50 9.31
C SER A 47 -25.10 20.58 10.39
N GLN A 48 -25.32 21.43 11.39
CA GLN A 48 -24.40 21.56 12.53
C GLN A 48 -24.61 20.41 13.52
N VAL A 49 -23.50 19.79 13.94
CA VAL A 49 -23.45 18.70 14.92
C VAL A 49 -22.54 19.12 16.07
N LYS A 50 -22.97 18.96 17.32
CA LYS A 50 -22.16 19.42 18.46
C LYS A 50 -20.94 18.54 18.65
N ILE A 51 -19.80 19.17 18.95
CA ILE A 51 -18.54 18.44 19.18
C ILE A 51 -18.67 17.47 20.37
N SER A 52 -19.46 17.80 21.39
CA SER A 52 -19.73 16.90 22.53
C SER A 52 -20.33 15.55 22.14
N GLU A 53 -20.96 15.42 20.96
CA GLU A 53 -21.50 14.14 20.47
C GLU A 53 -20.41 13.14 20.06
N LEU A 54 -19.14 13.56 20.03
CA LEU A 54 -17.98 12.70 19.77
C LEU A 54 -17.37 12.13 21.06
N GLU A 55 -17.87 12.53 22.23
CA GLU A 55 -17.36 12.04 23.51
C GLU A 55 -17.53 10.51 23.64
N GLY A 56 -16.46 9.84 24.09
CA GLY A 56 -16.43 8.37 24.22
C GLY A 56 -16.31 7.61 22.89
N LYS A 57 -16.19 8.30 21.75
CA LYS A 57 -15.93 7.67 20.44
C LYS A 57 -14.44 7.67 20.13
N ILE A 58 -14.01 6.69 19.34
CA ILE A 58 -12.77 6.77 18.58
C ILE A 58 -13.00 7.77 17.45
N VAL A 59 -12.09 8.73 17.29
CA VAL A 59 -12.20 9.79 16.27
C VAL A 59 -11.05 9.71 15.28
N GLY A 60 -11.38 9.57 14.00
CA GLY A 60 -10.42 9.70 12.90
C GLY A 60 -10.40 11.12 12.34
N ILE A 61 -9.30 11.86 12.48
CA ILE A 61 -9.12 13.16 11.81
C ILE A 61 -8.55 12.91 10.42
N TYR A 62 -9.36 13.16 9.39
CA TYR A 62 -9.06 12.82 8.00
C TYR A 62 -8.70 14.06 7.19
N PHE A 63 -7.41 14.20 6.86
CA PHE A 63 -6.89 15.26 6.00
C PHE A 63 -6.91 14.81 4.55
N SER A 64 -7.63 15.54 3.70
CA SER A 64 -7.87 15.12 2.31
C SER A 64 -8.28 16.28 1.41
N ALA A 65 -8.23 16.06 0.10
CA ALA A 65 -8.62 17.04 -0.91
C ALA A 65 -9.23 16.38 -2.15
N ASN A 66 -10.21 17.06 -2.74
CA ASN A 66 -10.93 16.61 -3.92
C ASN A 66 -10.09 16.62 -5.18
N TRP A 67 -9.04 17.44 -5.26
CA TRP A 67 -8.21 17.53 -6.46
C TRP A 67 -7.15 16.42 -6.52
N TYR A 68 -6.88 15.72 -5.42
CA TYR A 68 -5.76 14.77 -5.32
C TYR A 68 -6.19 13.31 -5.57
N PRO A 69 -5.65 12.61 -6.60
CA PRO A 69 -6.09 11.26 -6.92
C PRO A 69 -5.91 10.21 -5.80
N PRO A 70 -4.79 10.18 -5.04
CA PRO A 70 -4.67 9.26 -3.90
C PRO A 70 -5.77 9.44 -2.83
N CYS A 71 -6.20 10.68 -2.57
CA CYS A 71 -7.34 10.96 -1.70
C CYS A 71 -8.64 10.37 -2.25
N LYS A 72 -8.88 10.49 -3.57
CA LYS A 72 -10.06 9.87 -4.21
C LYS A 72 -10.04 8.35 -4.16
N ASN A 73 -8.86 7.73 -4.18
CA ASN A 73 -8.72 6.28 -4.08
C ASN A 73 -8.94 5.78 -2.64
N PHE A 74 -8.49 6.54 -1.64
CA PHE A 74 -8.61 6.14 -0.24
C PHE A 74 -10.01 6.38 0.35
N THR A 75 -10.68 7.49 -0.01
CA THR A 75 -12.00 7.84 0.58
C THR A 75 -13.04 6.71 0.49
N PRO A 76 -13.24 5.99 -0.64
CA PRO A 76 -14.16 4.86 -0.70
C PRO A 76 -13.80 3.73 0.27
N LEU A 77 -12.50 3.47 0.48
CA LEU A 77 -12.04 2.47 1.45
C LEU A 77 -12.42 2.88 2.88
N LEU A 78 -12.21 4.16 3.22
CA LEU A 78 -12.58 4.70 4.53
C LEU A 78 -14.10 4.71 4.73
N VAL A 79 -14.90 5.03 3.70
CA VAL A 79 -16.37 4.93 3.75
C VAL A 79 -16.81 3.51 4.10
N ASN A 80 -16.27 2.50 3.43
CA ASN A 80 -16.61 1.11 3.71
C ASN A 80 -16.24 0.72 5.16
N ALA A 81 -15.04 1.07 5.62
CA ALA A 81 -14.61 0.82 6.99
C ALA A 81 -15.52 1.53 8.02
N PHE A 82 -15.87 2.79 7.76
CA PHE A 82 -16.73 3.60 8.62
C PHE A 82 -18.12 2.97 8.80
N GLU A 83 -18.77 2.55 7.71
CA GLU A 83 -20.08 1.88 7.79
C GLU A 83 -20.02 0.57 8.58
N GLU A 84 -18.92 -0.19 8.46
CA GLU A 84 -18.72 -1.41 9.24
C GLU A 84 -18.46 -1.14 10.73
N PHE A 85 -17.86 0.00 11.08
CA PHE A 85 -17.56 0.37 12.47
C PHE A 85 -18.72 1.04 13.19
N LYS A 86 -19.68 1.68 12.49
CA LYS A 86 -20.83 2.35 13.09
C LYS A 86 -21.62 1.49 14.09
N SER A 87 -21.66 0.18 13.86
CA SER A 87 -22.40 -0.77 14.72
C SER A 87 -21.60 -1.30 15.92
N GLN A 88 -20.33 -0.90 16.05
CA GLN A 88 -19.42 -1.41 17.08
C GLN A 88 -19.31 -0.46 18.28
N THR A 89 -18.72 -0.96 19.38
CA THR A 89 -18.47 -0.20 20.61
C THR A 89 -16.99 -0.34 20.98
N PRO A 90 -16.28 0.76 21.31
CA PRO A 90 -16.73 2.16 21.32
C PRO A 90 -17.13 2.65 19.92
N GLY A 91 -17.95 3.70 19.83
CA GLY A 91 -18.35 4.24 18.53
C GLY A 91 -17.17 4.78 17.74
N PHE A 92 -17.28 4.84 16.41
CA PHE A 92 -16.27 5.46 15.53
C PHE A 92 -16.88 6.67 14.82
N GLU A 93 -16.18 7.80 14.83
CA GLU A 93 -16.53 8.99 14.07
C GLU A 93 -15.32 9.48 13.24
N VAL A 94 -15.57 10.10 12.09
CA VAL A 94 -14.53 10.74 11.28
C VAL A 94 -14.79 12.24 11.20
N VAL A 95 -13.72 13.03 11.30
CA VAL A 95 -13.75 14.50 11.13
C VAL A 95 -12.85 14.87 9.97
N PHE A 96 -13.48 15.26 8.87
CA PHE A 96 -12.82 15.71 7.65
C PHE A 96 -12.21 17.11 7.84
N VAL A 97 -10.93 17.22 7.52
CA VAL A 97 -10.15 18.46 7.46
C VAL A 97 -9.75 18.67 6.00
N SER A 98 -10.41 19.63 5.35
CA SER A 98 -10.22 19.87 3.92
C SER A 98 -8.94 20.65 3.62
N CYS A 99 -8.19 20.12 2.65
CA CYS A 99 -7.07 20.78 1.97
C CYS A 99 -7.48 21.31 0.58
N ASP A 100 -8.79 21.47 0.32
CA ASP A 100 -9.29 22.09 -0.90
C ASP A 100 -9.06 23.62 -0.87
N GLU A 101 -8.90 24.21 -2.05
CA GLU A 101 -8.60 25.64 -2.21
C GLU A 101 -9.87 26.51 -2.19
N ASP A 102 -11.03 25.93 -2.51
CA ASP A 102 -12.29 26.64 -2.61
C ASP A 102 -13.47 25.89 -1.96
N LEU A 103 -14.52 26.65 -1.69
CA LEU A 103 -15.72 26.18 -0.98
C LEU A 103 -16.54 25.17 -1.80
N ASP A 104 -16.54 25.28 -3.12
CA ASP A 104 -17.32 24.38 -3.99
C ASP A 104 -16.65 23.01 -4.05
N ALA A 105 -15.33 22.95 -4.20
CA ALA A 105 -14.54 21.73 -4.10
C ALA A 105 -14.75 21.03 -2.76
N PHE A 106 -14.69 21.79 -1.65
CA PHE A 106 -15.01 21.29 -0.30
C PHE A 106 -16.41 20.68 -0.21
N ASN A 107 -17.43 21.43 -0.65
CA ASN A 107 -18.82 20.99 -0.52
C ASN A 107 -19.12 19.76 -1.37
N ASN A 108 -18.62 19.73 -2.60
CA ASN A 108 -18.78 18.59 -3.50
C ASN A 108 -18.14 17.33 -2.92
N TYR A 109 -16.95 17.44 -2.33
CA TYR A 109 -16.25 16.30 -1.78
C TYR A 109 -16.83 15.81 -0.45
N ARG A 110 -17.17 16.74 0.45
CA ARG A 110 -17.86 16.46 1.71
C ARG A 110 -19.21 15.77 1.48
N ALA A 111 -19.95 16.14 0.44
CA ALA A 111 -21.22 15.51 0.12
C ALA A 111 -21.11 14.00 -0.20
N CYS A 112 -19.93 13.53 -0.59
CA CYS A 112 -19.66 12.11 -0.83
C CYS A 112 -19.21 11.34 0.43
N MET A 113 -19.10 12.01 1.58
CA MET A 113 -18.60 11.44 2.82
C MET A 113 -19.74 11.30 3.85
N PRO A 114 -19.85 10.17 4.57
CA PRO A 114 -20.93 9.93 5.54
C PRO A 114 -20.66 10.54 6.94
N TRP A 115 -19.55 11.26 7.12
CA TRP A 115 -19.05 11.73 8.41
C TRP A 115 -19.02 13.26 8.52
N LEU A 116 -18.40 13.77 9.58
CA LEU A 116 -18.39 15.20 9.94
C LEU A 116 -17.22 15.94 9.31
N ALA A 117 -17.28 17.27 9.26
CA ALA A 117 -16.22 18.11 8.72
C ALA A 117 -16.02 19.39 9.54
N ILE A 118 -14.77 19.85 9.61
CA ILE A 118 -14.46 21.22 10.05
C ILE A 118 -15.02 22.20 9.01
N PRO A 119 -15.74 23.26 9.41
CA PRO A 119 -16.22 24.27 8.46
C PRO A 119 -15.08 24.81 7.59
N PHE A 120 -15.34 24.97 6.28
CA PHE A 120 -14.31 25.41 5.33
C PHE A 120 -13.67 26.76 5.72
N SER A 121 -14.47 27.67 6.29
CA SER A 121 -14.06 28.99 6.76
C SER A 121 -13.16 28.96 8.01
N ASP A 122 -13.13 27.86 8.76
CA ASP A 122 -12.33 27.74 9.98
C ASP A 122 -10.88 27.38 9.64
N LEU A 123 -10.17 28.34 9.04
CA LEU A 123 -8.78 28.18 8.64
C LEU A 123 -7.85 27.97 9.85
N ASN A 124 -8.20 28.56 11.01
CA ASN A 124 -7.39 28.48 12.21
C ASN A 124 -7.37 27.06 12.78
N THR A 125 -8.54 26.42 12.93
CA THR A 125 -8.61 25.03 13.38
C THR A 125 -7.92 24.10 12.40
N LYS A 126 -8.16 24.25 11.08
CA LYS A 126 -7.48 23.44 10.06
C LYS A 126 -5.95 23.56 10.15
N LYS A 127 -5.41 24.78 10.33
CA LYS A 127 -3.98 25.03 10.49
C LYS A 127 -3.44 24.42 11.79
N ASN A 128 -4.14 24.61 12.90
CA ASN A 128 -3.73 24.10 14.20
C ASN A 128 -3.72 22.56 14.21
N LEU A 129 -4.73 21.91 13.62
CA LEU A 129 -4.76 20.46 13.47
C LEU A 129 -3.61 19.96 12.61
N ASN A 130 -3.34 20.60 11.47
CA ASN A 130 -2.22 20.24 10.61
C ASN A 130 -0.88 20.33 11.37
N SER A 131 -0.60 21.48 12.00
CA SER A 131 0.65 21.66 12.78
C SER A 131 0.73 20.77 14.02
N ARG A 132 -0.39 20.45 14.67
CA ARG A 132 -0.40 19.61 15.88
C ARG A 132 -0.05 18.16 15.58
N PHE A 133 -0.50 17.65 14.43
CA PHE A 133 -0.27 16.26 14.02
C PHE A 133 0.85 16.10 13.00
N ASP A 134 1.58 17.18 12.72
CA ASP A 134 2.72 17.21 11.79
C ASP A 134 2.35 16.58 10.42
N VAL A 135 1.24 17.04 9.84
CA VAL A 135 0.71 16.45 8.61
C VAL A 135 1.49 16.97 7.40
N GLU A 136 2.49 16.19 6.97
CA GLU A 136 3.32 16.51 5.80
C GLU A 136 2.66 16.21 4.45
N GLY A 137 1.62 15.37 4.43
CA GLY A 137 0.97 14.92 3.20
C GLY A 137 -0.46 14.42 3.37
N ILE A 138 -1.17 14.31 2.25
CA ILE A 138 -2.54 13.77 2.18
C ILE A 138 -2.58 12.59 1.18
N PRO A 139 -3.50 11.62 1.32
CA PRO A 139 -4.44 11.47 2.44
C PRO A 139 -3.70 11.13 3.74
N SER A 140 -4.15 11.70 4.86
CA SER A 140 -3.68 11.36 6.21
C SER A 140 -4.87 11.14 7.13
N LEU A 141 -4.81 10.10 7.96
CA LEU A 141 -5.87 9.73 8.89
C LEU A 141 -5.26 9.50 10.27
N ILE A 142 -5.52 10.44 11.17
CA ILE A 142 -5.04 10.38 12.55
C ILE A 142 -6.13 9.77 13.42
N ILE A 143 -5.83 8.67 14.13
CA ILE A 143 -6.80 8.02 15.02
C ILE A 143 -6.58 8.45 16.47
N LEU A 144 -7.64 8.95 17.09
CA LEU A 144 -7.70 9.37 18.48
C LEU A 144 -8.55 8.39 19.28
N GLN A 145 -7.97 7.85 20.35
CA GLN A 145 -8.65 6.93 21.25
C GLN A 145 -9.50 7.70 22.29
N PRO A 146 -10.67 7.17 22.69
CA PRO A 146 -11.61 7.86 23.58
C PRO A 146 -11.01 8.17 24.96
N ASP A 147 -10.17 7.28 25.47
CA ASP A 147 -9.54 7.40 26.80
C ASP A 147 -8.19 8.13 26.77
N ASN A 148 -7.73 8.54 25.58
CA ASN A 148 -6.41 9.12 25.42
C ASN A 148 -6.48 10.64 25.31
N TYR A 149 -6.41 11.29 26.47
CA TYR A 149 -6.37 12.75 26.62
C TYR A 149 -5.04 13.37 26.16
N LYS A 150 -4.08 12.54 25.73
CA LYS A 150 -2.79 12.99 25.19
C LYS A 150 -2.78 12.83 23.69
N VAL A 151 -2.84 13.98 23.02
CA VAL A 151 -2.73 14.08 21.56
C VAL A 151 -1.44 13.43 21.04
N ASP A 152 -0.39 13.38 21.86
CA ASP A 152 0.93 12.82 21.50
C ASP A 152 0.94 11.28 21.41
N GLU A 153 -0.16 10.63 21.80
CA GLU A 153 -0.37 9.18 21.67
C GLU A 153 -1.35 8.83 20.54
N ALA A 154 -1.68 9.82 19.69
CA ALA A 154 -2.46 9.60 18.48
C ALA A 154 -1.76 8.64 17.52
N ILE A 155 -2.54 7.89 16.75
CA ILE A 155 -2.02 6.97 15.74
C ILE A 155 -2.02 7.70 14.41
N HIS A 156 -0.83 7.99 13.88
CA HIS A 156 -0.66 8.74 12.63
C HIS A 156 -0.85 7.88 11.37
N ASP A 157 -0.72 6.56 11.50
CA ASP A 157 -0.72 5.61 10.37
C ASP A 157 -2.11 5.08 10.00
N GLY A 158 -3.19 5.81 10.27
CA GLY A 158 -4.56 5.31 10.08
C GLY A 158 -4.87 4.88 8.64
N VAL A 159 -4.29 5.56 7.65
CA VAL A 159 -4.40 5.20 6.22
C VAL A 159 -3.77 3.82 5.98
N GLU A 160 -2.53 3.62 6.42
CA GLU A 160 -1.78 2.37 6.26
C GLU A 160 -2.47 1.22 7.01
N LEU A 161 -2.95 1.46 8.23
CA LEU A 161 -3.68 0.45 9.01
C LEU A 161 -4.94 -0.04 8.29
N LEU A 162 -5.69 0.86 7.65
CA LEU A 162 -6.86 0.49 6.87
C LEU A 162 -6.50 -0.22 5.57
N TYR A 163 -5.43 0.18 4.87
CA TYR A 163 -4.96 -0.57 3.70
C TYR A 163 -4.49 -1.99 4.08
N ARG A 164 -3.78 -2.13 5.20
CA ARG A 164 -3.15 -3.38 5.60
C ARG A 164 -4.10 -4.35 6.29
N TYR A 165 -4.90 -3.86 7.24
CA TYR A 165 -5.74 -4.69 8.10
C TYR A 165 -7.24 -4.48 7.85
N GLY A 166 -7.61 -3.40 7.16
CA GLY A 166 -9.01 -3.03 6.94
C GLY A 166 -9.78 -2.99 8.27
N LYS A 167 -10.95 -3.62 8.27
CA LYS A 167 -11.81 -3.69 9.46
C LYS A 167 -11.18 -4.32 10.69
N GLN A 168 -10.19 -5.21 10.50
CA GLN A 168 -9.59 -5.93 11.61
C GLN A 168 -8.75 -5.00 12.51
N ALA A 169 -8.33 -3.84 11.97
CA ALA A 169 -7.59 -2.82 12.70
C ALA A 169 -8.41 -2.26 13.88
N PHE A 170 -9.73 -2.20 13.76
CA PHE A 170 -10.62 -1.72 14.81
C PHE A 170 -10.50 -2.59 16.08
N PRO A 171 -10.49 -2.01 17.30
CA PRO A 171 -10.69 -0.59 17.66
C PRO A 171 -9.43 0.29 17.60
N PHE A 172 -8.41 -0.07 16.82
CA PHE A 172 -7.13 0.63 16.70
C PHE A 172 -6.38 0.77 18.02
N THR A 173 -6.65 -0.09 19.00
CA THR A 173 -5.88 -0.09 20.25
C THR A 173 -4.49 -0.65 20.01
N LYS A 174 -3.53 -0.21 20.81
CA LYS A 174 -2.14 -0.69 20.71
C LYS A 174 -2.06 -2.20 20.81
N GLU A 175 -2.81 -2.79 21.73
CA GLU A 175 -2.89 -4.24 21.94
C GLU A 175 -3.44 -4.95 20.71
N ARG A 176 -4.49 -4.40 20.08
CA ARG A 176 -5.10 -4.98 18.89
C ARG A 176 -4.14 -4.93 17.70
N LEU A 177 -3.46 -3.81 17.50
CA LEU A 177 -2.49 -3.66 16.41
C LEU A 177 -1.28 -4.58 16.62
N GLN A 178 -0.81 -4.71 17.86
CA GLN A 178 0.25 -5.67 18.21
C GLN A 178 -0.18 -7.12 17.95
N GLU A 179 -1.40 -7.50 18.30
CA GLU A 179 -1.96 -8.83 18.01
C GLU A 179 -1.99 -9.13 16.50
N LEU A 180 -2.38 -8.15 15.68
CA LEU A 180 -2.41 -8.30 14.22
C LEU A 180 -1.00 -8.44 13.65
N GLN A 181 -0.06 -7.61 14.11
CA GLN A 181 1.34 -7.67 13.71
C GLN A 181 1.98 -9.00 14.10
N GLU A 182 1.70 -9.49 15.31
CA GLU A 182 2.22 -10.78 15.76
C GLU A 182 1.65 -11.93 14.94
N ARG A 183 0.34 -11.92 14.66
CA ARG A 183 -0.28 -12.93 13.79
C ARG A 183 0.33 -12.93 12.39
N GLU A 184 0.67 -11.76 11.83
CA GLU A 184 1.39 -11.69 10.55
C GLU A 184 2.81 -12.21 10.65
N ARG A 185 3.53 -11.87 11.73
CA ARG A 185 4.89 -12.35 12.01
C ARG A 185 4.91 -13.86 12.15
N GLU A 186 4.04 -14.43 12.96
CA GLU A 186 3.90 -15.88 13.15
C GLU A 186 3.56 -16.57 11.82
N LYS A 187 2.67 -16.01 11.00
CA LYS A 187 2.39 -16.55 9.66
C LYS A 187 3.63 -16.54 8.79
N HIS A 188 4.40 -15.45 8.81
CA HIS A 188 5.64 -15.34 8.05
C HIS A 188 6.71 -16.31 8.57
N GLU A 189 6.94 -16.37 9.89
CA GLU A 189 7.90 -17.23 10.58
C GLU A 189 7.57 -18.72 10.43
N ASN A 190 6.30 -19.09 10.36
CA ASN A 190 5.86 -20.46 10.10
C ASN A 190 5.72 -20.80 8.61
N GLN A 191 5.87 -19.82 7.72
CA GLN A 191 5.82 -20.05 6.28
C GLN A 191 7.00 -20.92 5.83
N THR A 192 6.72 -22.01 5.13
CA THR A 192 7.73 -22.85 4.49
C THR A 192 7.20 -23.30 3.13
N LEU A 193 8.11 -23.69 2.22
CA LEU A 193 7.70 -24.29 0.94
C LEU A 193 6.79 -25.50 1.14
N MET A 194 7.06 -26.32 2.16
CA MET A 194 6.25 -27.50 2.47
C MET A 194 4.83 -27.09 2.90
N ASN A 195 4.70 -26.13 3.82
CA ASN A 195 3.39 -25.66 4.29
C ASN A 195 2.58 -24.99 3.18
N LEU A 196 3.25 -24.35 2.23
CA LEU A 196 2.60 -23.65 1.11
C LEU A 196 2.22 -24.59 -0.03
N LEU A 197 3.08 -25.54 -0.37
CA LEU A 197 2.95 -26.32 -1.60
C LEU A 197 2.45 -27.73 -1.37
N THR A 198 2.28 -28.22 -0.15
CA THR A 198 1.79 -29.58 0.15
C THR A 198 0.37 -29.61 0.72
N SER A 199 -0.29 -30.76 0.58
CA SER A 199 -1.58 -31.06 1.20
C SER A 199 -1.51 -32.42 1.91
N GLN A 200 -2.52 -32.76 2.71
CA GLN A 200 -2.54 -34.00 3.49
C GLN A 200 -2.25 -35.25 2.64
N ASN A 201 -2.61 -35.24 1.36
CA ASN A 201 -2.51 -36.39 0.47
C ASN A 201 -1.51 -36.17 -0.70
N ARG A 202 -0.77 -35.06 -0.73
CA ARG A 202 0.10 -34.75 -1.88
C ARG A 202 1.32 -33.91 -1.50
N ASP A 203 2.49 -34.44 -1.81
CA ASP A 203 3.81 -33.84 -1.56
C ASP A 203 4.66 -33.65 -2.84
N PHE A 204 4.04 -33.74 -4.02
CA PHE A 204 4.71 -33.66 -5.32
C PHE A 204 4.09 -32.61 -6.26
N LEU A 205 4.91 -32.05 -7.14
CA LEU A 205 4.53 -31.18 -8.24
C LEU A 205 4.59 -31.93 -9.58
N LEU A 206 3.94 -31.41 -10.59
CA LEU A 206 4.04 -31.89 -11.96
C LEU A 206 5.27 -31.27 -12.64
N GLY A 207 6.12 -32.11 -13.22
CA GLY A 207 7.20 -31.67 -14.10
C GLY A 207 6.71 -31.47 -15.54
N HIS A 208 7.37 -30.58 -16.27
CA HIS A 208 7.06 -30.28 -17.68
C HIS A 208 7.16 -31.50 -18.62
N SER A 209 8.11 -32.42 -18.37
CA SER A 209 8.17 -33.69 -19.10
C SER A 209 7.02 -34.60 -18.64
N THR A 210 6.14 -34.96 -19.58
CA THR A 210 4.92 -35.74 -19.34
C THR A 210 5.14 -36.88 -18.33
N SER A 211 4.36 -36.85 -17.25
CA SER A 211 4.33 -37.83 -16.14
C SER A 211 5.46 -37.80 -15.10
N LYS A 212 6.37 -36.82 -15.10
CA LYS A 212 7.35 -36.70 -14.01
C LYS A 212 6.72 -36.05 -12.77
N LEU A 213 6.63 -36.81 -11.67
CA LEU A 213 6.28 -36.26 -10.36
C LEU A 213 7.57 -35.77 -9.68
N VAL A 214 7.56 -34.53 -9.18
CA VAL A 214 8.71 -33.89 -8.56
C VAL A 214 8.39 -33.62 -7.09
N PRO A 215 9.06 -34.27 -6.12
CA PRO A 215 8.81 -34.02 -4.71
C PRO A 215 9.02 -32.55 -4.36
N VAL A 216 8.09 -31.93 -3.60
CA VAL A 216 8.22 -30.54 -3.15
C VAL A 216 9.50 -30.32 -2.35
N ALA A 217 9.94 -31.35 -1.60
CA ALA A 217 11.20 -31.32 -0.86
C ALA A 217 12.43 -31.03 -1.73
N SER A 218 12.38 -31.31 -3.04
CA SER A 218 13.47 -31.00 -3.98
C SER A 218 13.63 -29.50 -4.26
N LEU A 219 12.65 -28.67 -3.86
CA LEU A 219 12.72 -27.21 -3.97
C LEU A 219 13.40 -26.55 -2.77
N LYS A 220 13.74 -27.30 -1.72
CA LYS A 220 14.39 -26.75 -0.53
C LYS A 220 15.73 -26.11 -0.91
N GLY A 221 15.96 -24.87 -0.45
CA GLY A 221 17.18 -24.11 -0.75
C GLY A 221 17.16 -23.43 -2.13
N LYS A 222 16.06 -23.50 -2.87
CA LYS A 222 15.89 -22.80 -4.15
C LYS A 222 15.10 -21.52 -3.98
N THR A 223 15.39 -20.51 -4.79
CA THR A 223 14.46 -19.40 -5.00
C THR A 223 13.30 -19.92 -5.85
N VAL A 224 12.07 -19.74 -5.40
CA VAL A 224 10.87 -20.29 -6.06
C VAL A 224 9.90 -19.18 -6.46
N GLY A 225 9.56 -19.09 -7.74
CA GLY A 225 8.50 -18.23 -8.23
C GLY A 225 7.14 -18.96 -8.27
N LEU A 226 6.15 -18.50 -7.51
CA LEU A 226 4.75 -18.95 -7.65
C LEU A 226 4.07 -18.11 -8.72
N TYR A 227 3.80 -18.73 -9.87
CA TYR A 227 3.25 -18.05 -11.04
C TYR A 227 1.75 -18.32 -11.19
N PHE A 228 0.92 -17.32 -10.85
CA PHE A 228 -0.53 -17.39 -10.95
C PHE A 228 -0.97 -16.87 -12.32
N SER A 229 -1.54 -17.75 -13.15
CA SER A 229 -2.00 -17.39 -14.50
C SER A 229 -2.95 -18.45 -15.06
N ALA A 230 -3.47 -18.20 -16.27
CA ALA A 230 -4.32 -19.12 -17.01
C ALA A 230 -4.26 -18.85 -18.51
N GLN A 231 -4.66 -19.84 -19.31
CA GLN A 231 -4.69 -19.75 -20.77
C GLN A 231 -5.67 -18.68 -21.26
N TRP A 232 -6.82 -18.55 -20.60
CA TRP A 232 -7.83 -17.55 -20.93
C TRP A 232 -7.37 -16.11 -20.61
N CYS A 233 -6.31 -15.95 -19.83
CA CYS A 233 -5.75 -14.66 -19.47
C CYS A 233 -4.81 -14.15 -20.56
N PHE A 234 -5.33 -13.33 -21.49
CA PHE A 234 -4.52 -12.77 -22.58
C PHE A 234 -3.25 -12.00 -22.10
N PRO A 235 -3.32 -11.12 -21.09
CA PRO A 235 -2.11 -10.53 -20.48
C PRO A 235 -1.16 -11.60 -19.91
N GLY A 236 -1.71 -12.68 -19.36
CA GLY A 236 -1.00 -13.86 -18.87
C GLY A 236 -0.21 -14.58 -19.94
N VAL A 237 -0.79 -14.81 -21.11
CA VAL A 237 -0.12 -15.45 -22.25
C VAL A 237 1.06 -14.62 -22.74
N LYS A 238 0.89 -13.29 -22.88
CA LYS A 238 1.99 -12.36 -23.24
C LYS A 238 3.12 -12.42 -22.20
N PHE A 239 2.79 -12.30 -20.92
CA PHE A 239 3.79 -12.35 -19.85
C PHE A 239 4.49 -13.70 -19.74
N THR A 240 3.79 -14.81 -19.99
CA THR A 240 4.37 -16.17 -19.97
C THR A 240 5.50 -16.30 -20.96
N SER A 241 5.32 -15.83 -22.20
CA SER A 241 6.35 -15.90 -23.24
C SER A 241 7.65 -15.18 -22.79
N ARG A 242 7.49 -14.03 -22.14
CA ARG A 242 8.60 -13.27 -21.57
C ARG A 242 9.24 -13.96 -20.37
N LEU A 243 8.43 -14.47 -19.45
CA LEU A 243 8.89 -15.17 -18.26
C LEU A 243 9.68 -16.44 -18.63
N ILE A 244 9.28 -17.16 -19.68
CA ILE A 244 10.04 -18.30 -20.23
C ILE A 244 11.45 -17.86 -20.64
N SER A 245 11.57 -16.79 -21.44
CA SER A 245 12.87 -16.29 -21.89
C SER A 245 13.77 -15.89 -20.71
N ILE A 246 13.21 -15.17 -19.73
CA ILE A 246 13.96 -14.72 -18.55
C ILE A 246 14.36 -15.89 -17.66
N TYR A 247 13.46 -16.86 -17.46
CA TYR A 247 13.75 -18.08 -16.71
C TYR A 247 14.92 -18.86 -17.34
N GLN A 248 14.94 -19.02 -18.66
CA GLN A 248 16.03 -19.68 -19.38
C GLN A 248 17.37 -18.96 -19.20
N LYS A 249 17.39 -17.63 -19.34
CA LYS A 249 18.60 -16.82 -19.10
C LYS A 249 19.11 -16.95 -17.66
N ILE A 250 18.22 -16.91 -16.66
CA ILE A 250 18.61 -17.09 -15.26
C ILE A 250 19.20 -18.49 -15.07
N LYS A 251 18.56 -19.54 -15.62
CA LYS A 251 19.09 -20.91 -15.56
C LYS A 251 20.47 -21.03 -16.21
N GLU A 252 20.71 -20.41 -17.35
CA GLU A 252 22.01 -20.39 -18.04
C GLU A 252 23.09 -19.73 -17.17
N VAL A 253 22.82 -18.54 -16.64
CA VAL A 253 23.75 -17.81 -15.74
C VAL A 253 24.08 -18.64 -14.48
N LEU A 254 23.11 -19.37 -13.94
CA LEU A 254 23.31 -20.22 -12.76
C LEU A 254 24.15 -21.46 -13.05
N LEU A 255 24.01 -22.06 -14.24
CA LEU A 255 24.84 -23.18 -14.68
C LEU A 255 26.32 -22.78 -14.81
N GLU A 256 26.59 -21.54 -15.25
CA GLU A 256 27.95 -21.03 -15.41
C GLU A 256 28.59 -20.61 -14.08
N ASN A 257 27.82 -19.96 -13.20
CA ASN A 257 28.37 -19.28 -12.01
C ASN A 257 28.16 -20.02 -10.69
N GLY A 258 27.43 -21.14 -10.66
CA GLY A 258 27.24 -21.97 -9.47
C GLY A 258 26.43 -21.29 -8.35
N GLY A 259 25.35 -20.57 -8.71
CA GLY A 259 24.48 -19.83 -7.77
C GLY A 259 23.30 -20.62 -7.20
N GLU A 260 22.43 -19.94 -6.45
CA GLU A 260 21.21 -20.54 -5.87
C GLU A 260 20.21 -20.93 -6.98
N ASP A 261 19.77 -22.19 -7.01
CA ASP A 261 18.89 -22.65 -8.08
C ASP A 261 17.53 -21.89 -8.06
N PHE A 262 17.02 -21.56 -9.24
CA PHE A 262 15.75 -20.86 -9.44
C PHE A 262 14.74 -21.80 -10.10
N GLU A 263 13.55 -21.92 -9.53
CA GLU A 263 12.47 -22.73 -10.10
C GLU A 263 11.15 -21.97 -10.08
N ILE A 264 10.25 -22.28 -11.02
CA ILE A 264 8.90 -21.70 -11.05
C ILE A 264 7.87 -22.81 -10.82
N VAL A 265 6.84 -22.51 -10.03
CA VAL A 265 5.67 -23.36 -9.83
C VAL A 265 4.46 -22.63 -10.40
N PHE A 266 3.91 -23.15 -11.49
CA PHE A 266 2.67 -22.68 -12.08
C PHE A 266 1.49 -23.04 -11.18
N VAL A 267 0.73 -22.01 -10.82
CA VAL A 267 -0.49 -22.07 -10.02
C VAL A 267 -1.63 -21.67 -10.95
N SER A 268 -2.20 -22.67 -11.62
CA SER A 268 -3.23 -22.44 -12.65
C SER A 268 -4.53 -21.90 -12.07
N THR A 269 -5.12 -20.95 -12.79
CA THR A 269 -6.50 -20.49 -12.59
C THR A 269 -7.39 -20.84 -13.79
N ASP A 270 -7.00 -21.85 -14.57
CA ASP A 270 -7.80 -22.36 -15.69
C ASP A 270 -9.08 -23.01 -15.17
N HIS A 271 -10.12 -23.02 -16.01
CA HIS A 271 -11.43 -23.55 -15.64
C HIS A 271 -11.60 -25.04 -15.96
N ASP A 272 -10.71 -25.59 -16.78
CA ASP A 272 -10.75 -26.97 -17.24
C ASP A 272 -9.34 -27.54 -17.43
N GLU A 273 -9.25 -28.87 -17.36
CA GLU A 273 -8.00 -29.61 -17.40
C GLU A 273 -7.32 -29.57 -18.78
N LEU A 274 -8.08 -29.44 -19.86
CA LEU A 274 -7.51 -29.33 -21.21
C LEU A 274 -6.77 -28.01 -21.38
N SER A 275 -7.38 -26.90 -20.97
CA SER A 275 -6.77 -25.58 -21.00
C SER A 275 -5.51 -25.54 -20.13
N PHE A 276 -5.58 -26.11 -18.93
CA PHE A 276 -4.42 -26.30 -18.05
C PHE A 276 -3.29 -27.04 -18.75
N ASN A 277 -3.56 -28.22 -19.31
CA ASN A 277 -2.53 -29.06 -19.93
C ASN A 277 -1.92 -28.40 -21.18
N LEU A 278 -2.73 -27.77 -22.02
CA LEU A 278 -2.26 -27.06 -23.22
C LEU A 278 -1.33 -25.91 -22.84
N PHE A 279 -1.70 -25.11 -21.84
CA PHE A 279 -0.92 -23.95 -21.43
C PHE A 279 0.33 -24.34 -20.64
N PHE A 280 0.21 -25.24 -19.65
CA PHE A 280 1.34 -25.77 -18.91
C PHE A 280 2.35 -26.48 -19.83
N GLY A 281 1.88 -27.15 -20.89
CA GLY A 281 2.72 -27.76 -21.92
C GLY A 281 3.63 -26.80 -22.67
N THR A 282 3.45 -25.48 -22.53
CA THR A 282 4.36 -24.46 -23.08
C THR A 282 5.45 -24.01 -22.11
N MET A 283 5.36 -24.36 -20.83
CA MET A 283 6.15 -23.77 -19.75
C MET A 283 7.27 -24.72 -19.27
N PRO A 284 8.54 -24.29 -19.19
CA PRO A 284 9.68 -25.16 -18.89
C PRO A 284 9.88 -25.46 -17.38
N TRP A 285 8.86 -25.26 -16.56
CA TRP A 285 8.93 -25.28 -15.10
C TRP A 285 7.88 -26.23 -14.49
N LEU A 286 7.71 -26.21 -13.17
CA LEU A 286 6.81 -27.12 -12.45
C LEU A 286 5.39 -26.58 -12.37
N ALA A 287 4.41 -27.42 -12.05
CA ALA A 287 3.04 -26.98 -11.76
C ALA A 287 2.43 -27.70 -10.55
N LEU A 288 1.50 -27.02 -9.88
CA LEU A 288 0.53 -27.71 -9.04
C LEU A 288 -0.44 -28.51 -9.94
N PRO A 289 -0.89 -29.70 -9.51
CA PRO A 289 -1.92 -30.42 -10.23
C PRO A 289 -3.19 -29.58 -10.42
N PHE A 290 -3.88 -29.77 -11.56
CA PHE A 290 -5.15 -29.11 -11.82
C PHE A 290 -6.16 -29.40 -10.70
N ASN A 291 -6.94 -28.39 -10.29
CA ASN A 291 -7.91 -28.47 -9.19
C ASN A 291 -7.35 -28.82 -7.80
N ASP A 292 -6.04 -28.76 -7.58
CA ASP A 292 -5.46 -28.96 -6.25
C ASP A 292 -5.99 -27.90 -5.26
N PRO A 293 -6.49 -28.29 -4.06
CA PRO A 293 -7.02 -27.35 -3.07
C PRO A 293 -5.99 -26.31 -2.60
N THR A 294 -4.70 -26.64 -2.69
CA THR A 294 -3.58 -25.75 -2.39
C THR A 294 -3.61 -24.49 -3.25
N ILE A 295 -4.12 -24.56 -4.50
CA ILE A 295 -4.27 -23.40 -5.39
C ILE A 295 -5.12 -22.31 -4.72
N LYS A 296 -6.28 -22.67 -4.17
CA LYS A 296 -7.18 -21.72 -3.48
C LYS A 296 -6.53 -21.15 -2.21
N ASN A 297 -5.81 -21.99 -1.48
CA ASN A 297 -5.09 -21.57 -0.26
C ASN A 297 -4.00 -20.56 -0.59
N LEU A 298 -3.23 -20.78 -1.66
CA LEU A 298 -2.18 -19.88 -2.13
C LEU A 298 -2.75 -18.54 -2.62
N THR A 299 -3.80 -18.57 -3.45
CA THR A 299 -4.47 -17.35 -3.93
C THR A 299 -4.93 -16.48 -2.75
N LYS A 300 -5.51 -17.10 -1.71
CA LYS A 300 -5.94 -16.40 -0.50
C LYS A 300 -4.76 -15.93 0.37
N HIS A 301 -3.76 -16.77 0.58
CA HIS A 301 -2.59 -16.46 1.44
C HIS A 301 -1.80 -15.27 0.89
N PHE A 302 -1.64 -15.22 -0.43
CA PHE A 302 -0.91 -14.14 -1.09
C PHE A 302 -1.78 -12.94 -1.47
N ASP A 303 -3.10 -13.01 -1.28
CA ASP A 303 -4.08 -12.01 -1.72
C ASP A 303 -3.95 -11.70 -3.22
N VAL A 304 -3.94 -12.75 -4.04
CA VAL A 304 -3.84 -12.61 -5.50
C VAL A 304 -5.20 -12.22 -6.07
N GLN A 305 -5.40 -10.92 -6.28
CA GLN A 305 -6.64 -10.36 -6.84
C GLN A 305 -6.65 -10.36 -8.38
N TRP A 306 -5.48 -10.27 -9.01
CA TRP A 306 -5.34 -10.11 -10.45
C TRP A 306 -4.26 -11.03 -11.00
N ILE A 307 -4.52 -11.58 -12.19
CA ILE A 307 -3.57 -12.40 -12.95
C ILE A 307 -3.16 -11.70 -14.26
N PRO A 308 -1.94 -11.93 -14.78
CA PRO A 308 -0.89 -12.77 -14.19
C PRO A 308 -0.24 -12.13 -12.96
N SER A 309 0.13 -12.96 -11.98
CA SER A 309 0.88 -12.55 -10.79
C SER A 309 2.04 -13.50 -10.54
N LEU A 310 3.15 -12.99 -10.02
CA LEU A 310 4.35 -13.76 -9.70
C LEU A 310 4.84 -13.38 -8.31
N VAL A 311 4.74 -14.31 -7.39
CA VAL A 311 5.25 -14.19 -6.01
C VAL A 311 6.59 -14.91 -5.92
N ILE A 312 7.62 -14.28 -5.36
CA ILE A 312 8.93 -14.88 -5.18
C ILE A 312 9.12 -15.32 -3.73
N LEU A 313 9.51 -16.57 -3.56
CA LEU A 313 9.92 -17.19 -2.31
C LEU A 313 11.44 -17.39 -2.31
N GLY A 314 12.07 -17.12 -1.19
CA GLY A 314 13.49 -17.32 -1.00
C GLY A 314 13.86 -18.79 -0.78
N PRO A 315 15.16 -19.11 -0.74
CA PRO A 315 15.69 -20.45 -0.41
C PRO A 315 15.17 -21.05 0.90
N ASP A 316 14.80 -20.20 1.85
CA ASP A 316 14.23 -20.53 3.16
C ASP A 316 12.72 -20.78 3.12
N GLY A 317 12.07 -20.57 1.96
CA GLY A 317 10.62 -20.67 1.77
C GLY A 317 9.83 -19.46 2.28
N LYS A 318 10.50 -18.38 2.67
CA LYS A 318 9.87 -17.10 3.04
C LYS A 318 9.53 -16.29 1.82
N THR A 319 8.52 -15.44 1.95
CA THR A 319 8.13 -14.53 0.88
C THR A 319 9.14 -13.41 0.78
N VAL A 320 9.82 -13.33 -0.37
CA VAL A 320 10.75 -12.24 -0.68
C VAL A 320 9.97 -11.06 -1.25
N THR A 321 9.07 -11.31 -2.21
CA THR A 321 8.25 -10.25 -2.79
C THR A 321 7.00 -10.80 -3.47
N LYS A 322 5.88 -10.08 -3.36
CA LYS A 322 4.67 -10.33 -4.15
C LYS A 322 4.68 -9.58 -5.50
N LYS A 323 5.68 -8.71 -5.72
CA LYS A 323 5.81 -7.85 -6.91
C LYS A 323 6.73 -8.47 -7.98
N GLY A 324 6.90 -9.80 -7.99
CA GLY A 324 7.84 -10.49 -8.88
C GLY A 324 7.59 -10.19 -10.36
N ARG A 325 6.31 -10.09 -10.78
CA ARG A 325 5.95 -9.71 -12.17
C ARG A 325 6.50 -8.33 -12.54
N ASN A 326 6.40 -7.35 -11.64
CA ASN A 326 6.91 -6.01 -11.87
C ASN A 326 8.44 -6.04 -12.01
N LEU A 327 9.14 -6.74 -11.12
CA LEU A 327 10.59 -6.87 -11.15
C LEU A 327 11.09 -7.52 -12.46
N VAL A 328 10.43 -8.59 -12.90
CA VAL A 328 10.72 -9.26 -14.18
C VAL A 328 10.47 -8.32 -15.38
N ASN A 329 9.43 -7.50 -15.34
CA ASN A 329 9.14 -6.55 -16.40
C ASN A 329 10.12 -5.36 -16.45
N LEU A 330 10.61 -4.92 -15.29
CA LEU A 330 11.54 -3.81 -15.19
C LEU A 330 12.97 -4.24 -15.47
N TYR A 331 13.45 -5.20 -14.69
CA TYR A 331 14.86 -5.56 -14.61
C TYR A 331 15.20 -6.85 -15.34
N GLN A 332 14.21 -7.56 -15.88
CA GLN A 332 14.40 -8.82 -16.62
C GLN A 332 15.17 -9.86 -15.79
N GLU A 333 16.14 -10.57 -16.38
CA GLU A 333 17.03 -11.51 -15.67
C GLU A 333 17.84 -10.86 -14.54
N ASN A 334 18.13 -9.55 -14.63
CA ASN A 334 18.90 -8.84 -13.62
C ASN A 334 18.15 -8.71 -12.30
N ALA A 335 16.82 -8.88 -12.32
CA ALA A 335 15.99 -8.90 -11.12
C ALA A 335 16.42 -10.00 -10.14
N TYR A 336 16.90 -11.14 -10.63
CA TYR A 336 17.35 -12.25 -9.80
C TYR A 336 18.53 -11.82 -8.89
N PRO A 337 18.58 -12.24 -7.60
CA PRO A 337 17.69 -13.19 -6.92
C PRO A 337 16.42 -12.57 -6.30
N PHE A 338 15.97 -11.42 -6.78
CA PHE A 338 14.76 -10.70 -6.36
C PHE A 338 14.77 -10.21 -4.91
N THR A 339 15.92 -10.25 -4.25
CA THR A 339 16.08 -9.77 -2.87
C THR A 339 15.88 -8.25 -2.80
N GLU A 340 15.50 -7.76 -1.62
CA GLU A 340 15.35 -6.31 -1.38
C GLU A 340 16.66 -5.56 -1.68
N ALA A 341 17.80 -6.09 -1.24
CA ALA A 341 19.11 -5.50 -1.52
C ALA A 341 19.43 -5.43 -3.02
N ARG A 342 19.10 -6.48 -3.79
CA ARG A 342 19.28 -6.47 -5.24
C ARG A 342 18.34 -5.47 -5.92
N THR A 343 17.10 -5.42 -5.49
CA THR A 343 16.09 -4.51 -6.02
C THR A 343 16.48 -3.05 -5.76
N ALA A 344 16.87 -2.71 -4.54
CA ALA A 344 17.33 -1.37 -4.18
C ALA A 344 18.57 -0.93 -4.98
N LEU A 345 19.48 -1.86 -5.29
CA LEU A 345 20.63 -1.59 -6.15
C LEU A 345 20.19 -1.23 -7.58
N LEU A 346 19.25 -2.00 -8.15
CA LEU A 346 18.74 -1.77 -9.51
C LEU A 346 17.94 -0.47 -9.60
N GLU A 347 17.14 -0.15 -8.59
CA GLU A 347 16.43 1.12 -8.49
C GLU A 347 17.40 2.31 -8.48
N LYS A 348 18.45 2.23 -7.64
CA LYS A 348 19.49 3.26 -7.59
C LYS A 348 20.23 3.41 -8.92
N GLN A 349 20.51 2.31 -9.62
CA GLN A 349 21.12 2.35 -10.96
C GLN A 349 20.20 3.04 -11.97
N MET A 350 18.92 2.68 -11.97
CA MET A 350 17.91 3.29 -12.83
C MET A 350 17.76 4.80 -12.58
N ASP A 351 17.77 5.22 -11.31
CA ASP A 351 17.72 6.65 -10.95
C ASP A 351 18.97 7.41 -11.39
N GLU A 352 20.15 6.79 -11.30
CA GLU A 352 21.40 7.40 -11.77
C GLU A 352 21.42 7.52 -13.30
N GLU A 353 20.98 6.48 -14.01
CA GLU A 353 20.82 6.51 -15.47
C GLU A 353 19.81 7.58 -15.89
N ALA A 354 18.70 7.73 -15.15
CA ALA A 354 17.66 8.71 -15.44
C ALA A 354 18.17 10.16 -15.38
N LYS A 355 19.19 10.46 -14.57
CA LYS A 355 19.82 11.81 -14.54
C LYS A 355 20.44 12.19 -15.87
N SER A 356 20.84 11.21 -16.69
CA SER A 356 21.41 11.45 -18.02
C SER A 356 20.35 11.59 -19.11
N LEU A 357 19.09 11.28 -18.82
CA LEU A 357 18.00 11.36 -19.79
C LEU A 357 17.51 12.81 -19.96
N PRO A 358 17.11 13.19 -21.18
CA PRO A 358 16.45 14.47 -21.41
C PRO A 358 15.17 14.63 -20.58
N LYS A 359 14.94 15.82 -20.03
CA LYS A 359 13.71 16.12 -19.27
C LYS A 359 12.44 16.01 -20.10
N SER A 360 12.54 16.19 -21.41
CA SER A 360 11.43 16.06 -22.35
C SER A 360 11.89 15.50 -23.69
N LYS A 361 10.97 14.83 -24.40
CA LYS A 361 11.21 14.26 -25.74
C LYS A 361 9.92 14.19 -26.56
N TYR A 362 10.07 14.27 -27.88
CA TYR A 362 9.02 13.89 -28.84
C TYR A 362 9.13 12.39 -29.19
N HIS A 363 7.98 11.74 -29.37
CA HIS A 363 7.88 10.34 -29.73
C HIS A 363 7.23 10.18 -31.10
N VAL A 364 7.75 9.33 -31.99
CA VAL A 364 7.17 9.13 -33.34
C VAL A 364 5.70 8.68 -33.32
N GLY A 365 5.29 7.94 -32.28
CA GLY A 365 3.92 7.49 -32.09
C GLY A 365 3.00 8.51 -31.42
N HIS A 366 3.48 9.70 -31.07
CA HIS A 366 2.71 10.69 -30.31
C HIS A 366 3.04 12.15 -30.64
N ARG A 367 2.02 13.01 -30.75
CA ARG A 367 2.19 14.39 -31.24
C ARG A 367 2.65 15.39 -30.18
N HIS A 368 2.28 15.19 -28.92
CA HIS A 368 2.67 16.08 -27.83
C HIS A 368 4.07 15.77 -27.33
N GLU A 369 4.70 16.77 -26.73
CA GLU A 369 5.96 16.58 -26.01
C GLU A 369 5.72 15.74 -24.75
N LEU A 370 6.56 14.73 -24.55
CA LEU A 370 6.52 13.89 -23.37
C LEU A 370 7.52 14.40 -22.34
N THR A 371 7.11 14.48 -21.08
CA THR A 371 7.95 14.86 -19.94
C THR A 371 8.43 13.61 -19.22
N LEU A 372 9.71 13.58 -18.84
CA LEU A 372 10.27 12.52 -18.01
C LEU A 372 9.73 12.65 -16.59
N VAL A 373 9.01 11.64 -16.12
CA VAL A 373 8.41 11.56 -14.79
C VAL A 373 8.90 10.33 -14.04
N SER A 374 8.93 10.41 -12.72
CA SER A 374 9.14 9.29 -11.80
C SER A 374 7.98 9.19 -10.81
N GLU A 375 7.97 8.14 -9.99
CA GLU A 375 6.95 7.94 -8.95
C GLU A 375 6.83 9.14 -7.99
N GLY A 376 7.94 9.83 -7.70
CA GLY A 376 7.96 11.03 -6.85
C GLY A 376 7.56 12.33 -7.56
N SER A 377 7.41 12.35 -8.89
CA SER A 377 7.12 13.55 -9.68
C SER A 377 5.82 13.45 -10.49
N GLY A 378 4.89 12.58 -10.08
CA GLY A 378 3.59 12.39 -10.72
C GLY A 378 3.47 11.19 -11.67
N GLY A 379 4.54 10.40 -11.81
CA GLY A 379 4.50 9.09 -12.46
C GLY A 379 3.98 7.99 -11.51
N GLY A 380 3.61 6.84 -12.07
CA GLY A 380 3.16 5.66 -11.32
C GLY A 380 3.32 4.40 -12.15
N PRO A 381 2.70 3.27 -11.77
CA PRO A 381 2.59 2.12 -12.66
C PRO A 381 1.82 2.50 -13.93
N TYR A 382 2.34 2.13 -15.11
CA TYR A 382 1.75 2.47 -16.40
C TYR A 382 1.77 1.29 -17.38
N ILE A 383 1.01 1.39 -18.47
CA ILE A 383 1.16 0.52 -19.63
C ILE A 383 1.81 1.35 -20.74
N CYS A 384 2.98 0.95 -21.18
CA CYS A 384 3.71 1.64 -22.24
C CYS A 384 2.95 1.57 -23.56
N CYS A 385 2.62 2.73 -24.11
CA CYS A 385 1.83 2.86 -25.33
C CYS A 385 2.58 2.50 -26.63
N ASP A 386 3.89 2.18 -26.56
CA ASP A 386 4.67 1.70 -27.71
C ASP A 386 4.79 0.17 -27.75
N CYS A 387 4.95 -0.48 -26.58
CA CYS A 387 5.18 -1.92 -26.51
C CYS A 387 4.06 -2.72 -25.81
N ASP A 388 3.02 -2.05 -25.29
CA ASP A 388 1.94 -2.63 -24.48
C ASP A 388 2.44 -3.38 -23.22
N GLU A 389 3.64 -3.07 -22.74
CA GLU A 389 4.19 -3.69 -21.54
C GLU A 389 4.04 -2.76 -20.33
N GLN A 390 3.86 -3.38 -19.17
CA GLN A 390 3.77 -2.66 -17.91
C GLN A 390 5.11 -1.98 -17.58
N GLY A 391 5.07 -0.70 -17.24
CA GLY A 391 6.17 0.08 -16.69
C GLY A 391 5.91 0.47 -15.23
N LEU A 392 6.99 0.78 -14.53
CA LEU A 392 7.03 1.28 -13.15
C LEU A 392 8.30 2.11 -12.99
N GLY A 393 8.27 3.12 -12.14
CA GLY A 393 9.39 4.05 -11.95
C GLY A 393 9.39 5.14 -13.03
N TRP A 394 10.47 5.24 -13.81
CA TRP A 394 10.63 6.31 -14.79
C TRP A 394 9.80 6.07 -16.06
N ALA A 395 9.16 7.12 -16.56
CA ALA A 395 8.35 7.12 -17.78
C ALA A 395 8.49 8.46 -18.52
N TYR A 396 8.26 8.45 -19.84
CA TYR A 396 7.94 9.68 -20.56
C TYR A 396 6.43 9.79 -20.70
N GLN A 397 5.83 10.81 -20.07
CA GLN A 397 4.39 11.02 -19.99
C GLN A 397 3.99 12.32 -20.70
N CYS A 398 2.93 12.24 -21.51
CA CYS A 398 2.24 13.41 -22.04
C CYS A 398 1.29 13.96 -20.98
N MET A 399 1.55 15.16 -20.48
CA MET A 399 0.69 15.80 -19.48
C MET A 399 -0.68 16.24 -20.05
N GLU A 400 -0.83 16.32 -21.37
CA GLU A 400 -2.07 16.72 -22.02
C GLU A 400 -3.06 15.56 -22.19
N CYS A 401 -2.58 14.34 -22.42
CA CYS A 401 -3.46 13.21 -22.75
C CYS A 401 -3.11 11.88 -22.06
N GLY A 402 -2.12 11.85 -21.18
CA GLY A 402 -1.71 10.66 -20.43
C GLY A 402 -1.02 9.58 -21.28
N TYR A 403 -0.48 9.92 -22.46
CA TYR A 403 0.32 8.99 -23.25
C TYR A 403 1.64 8.71 -22.54
N GLU A 404 1.90 7.44 -22.21
CA GLU A 404 3.06 7.03 -21.40
C GLU A 404 3.88 5.96 -22.11
N VAL A 405 5.20 6.12 -22.13
CA VAL A 405 6.13 5.14 -22.69
C VAL A 405 7.35 4.94 -21.81
N HIS A 406 7.95 3.75 -21.87
CA HIS A 406 9.22 3.51 -21.20
C HIS A 406 10.31 4.45 -21.74
N PRO A 407 11.31 4.84 -20.92
CA PRO A 407 12.47 5.58 -21.40
C PRO A 407 13.14 4.94 -22.62
N LYS A 408 13.27 3.60 -22.63
CA LYS A 408 13.81 2.82 -23.75
C LYS A 408 12.91 2.75 -24.99
N CYS A 409 11.62 3.02 -24.84
CA CYS A 409 10.65 3.01 -25.94
C CYS A 409 10.55 4.37 -26.64
N THR A 410 11.33 5.37 -26.22
CA THR A 410 11.35 6.69 -26.86
C THR A 410 12.09 6.66 -28.19
N LYS A 411 11.40 6.27 -29.28
CA LYS A 411 11.88 6.49 -30.65
C LYS A 411 11.76 7.97 -30.99
N SER A 412 12.90 8.64 -31.18
CA SER A 412 12.97 10.08 -31.41
C SER A 412 12.26 10.50 -32.70
N ALA A 413 11.40 11.51 -32.61
CA ALA A 413 10.88 12.25 -33.76
C ALA A 413 11.51 13.66 -33.81
N GLU A 414 11.72 14.21 -35.01
CA GLU A 414 11.98 15.64 -35.16
C GLU A 414 10.73 16.44 -34.75
N ARG A 415 10.93 17.62 -34.15
CA ARG A 415 9.83 18.50 -33.72
C ARG A 415 8.88 18.74 -34.89
N PRO A 416 7.56 18.47 -34.77
CA PRO A 416 6.64 18.72 -35.86
C PRO A 416 6.61 20.23 -36.18
N PRO A 417 6.74 20.64 -37.44
CA PRO A 417 6.71 22.05 -37.80
C PRO A 417 5.32 22.63 -37.52
N GLY A 418 5.23 23.59 -36.59
CA GLY A 418 4.01 24.39 -36.37
C GLY A 418 3.49 24.55 -34.93
N SER A 419 4.18 24.09 -33.88
CA SER A 419 3.76 24.31 -32.48
C SER A 419 4.29 25.63 -31.89
N ASP A 420 3.97 26.76 -32.53
CA ASP A 420 4.00 28.06 -31.85
C ASP A 420 2.60 28.34 -31.29
N ARG A 421 2.40 28.05 -29.99
CA ARG A 421 1.30 28.71 -29.26
C ARG A 421 1.69 30.19 -29.19
N GLN A 422 1.09 31.00 -30.04
CA GLN A 422 1.05 32.46 -29.88
C GLN A 422 0.60 32.76 -28.46
N ARG A 423 1.52 33.29 -27.64
CA ARG A 423 1.13 34.09 -26.48
C ARG A 423 0.45 35.33 -27.04
N SER A 424 -0.83 35.48 -26.74
CA SER A 424 -1.58 36.73 -26.82
C SER A 424 -2.40 36.85 -25.55
#